data_AF-A0A3N0Z515-F1
#
_entry.id   AF-A0A3N0Z515-F1
#
_cell.length_a   1.000
_cell.length_b   1.000
_cell.length_c   1.000
_cell.angle_alpha   90.00
_cell.angle_beta   90.00
_cell.angle_gamma   90.00
#
_symmetry.space_group_name_H-M   'P 1'
#
loop_
_entity.id
_entity.type
_entity.pdbx_description
1 polymer ?
#
loop_
_entity_poly.entity_id
_entity_poly.type
_entity_poly.pdbx_seq_one_letter_code
_entity_poly.pdbx_strand_id
1 'polypeptide(L)'
;MEAADILCDSLFRWMKNRKECAEKLLELAQELDSVHQGSNIAQVVGAATSVASISGAVVATFFTGGLAFPLLAAATAGTVAGTVVSVTSPLVEAGVSRSTFKKATELIKEDAKVGTRIQKQLQDLKDRCGGTQLGAHADELECEVTTQLMCALARRNNTLVPLDFLRDFNRATFFRHMTPGGLAPANPSRFIGQALDLVSFTAVITSILMLSAKEMGKNMGQVGIKVAVKAGSRVLGVIGLGICLYDLIDKSAELIKGNRFTEASELLRDSAREILEGQQKLKEQLEAMQKINQKLLTMKNLIKNLRGYSLSLNEDGQKIIDYIMGTCTDNKVVFWLQELAHQIEFVNLLTFVKTILSEEEEDEVFKKKLRHVVFVAHGRIVDQFMPAGVLVPTPNIIDTIIYSPWNCNIDSSAAFGIAQGFIQVTNREFHNRNGVYYEPNPLPNHWNSMRGSLHNIPVILLSPVTPEEKAWTLFLDLCENRGMEIEDRIIIPYFSPKNLVNVFGEIPLFVFIFVTSFILMLSGKTATVHLAACLGRAGSPPMPAEWRRQYAYTNDGTCMTMCMDDRNMNSMLFRALRSLFDRNHD
;
A
#
# COMPACT_ATOMS: atom_id res chain seq x y z
N MET A 1 14.31 -7.25 -20.54
CA MET A 1 14.18 -7.46 -19.09
C MET A 1 13.89 -6.09 -18.48
N GLU A 2 12.79 -5.95 -17.76
CA GLU A 2 12.34 -4.64 -17.23
C GLU A 2 13.28 -4.19 -16.10
N ALA A 3 13.43 -2.88 -15.85
CA ALA A 3 14.43 -2.36 -14.89
C ALA A 3 14.29 -3.00 -13.48
N ALA A 4 13.05 -3.26 -13.06
CA ALA A 4 12.74 -3.92 -11.78
C ALA A 4 13.16 -5.40 -11.73
N ASP A 5 13.11 -6.15 -12.84
CA ASP A 5 13.58 -7.54 -12.89
C ASP A 5 15.10 -7.60 -12.64
N ILE A 6 15.85 -6.71 -13.30
CA ILE A 6 17.30 -6.64 -13.17
C ILE A 6 17.70 -6.22 -11.75
N LEU A 7 16.91 -5.34 -11.13
CA LEU A 7 17.06 -4.95 -9.72
C LEU A 7 16.82 -6.15 -8.80
N CYS A 8 15.71 -6.89 -8.97
CA CYS A 8 15.41 -8.11 -8.23
C CYS A 8 16.55 -9.13 -8.33
N ASP A 9 17.02 -9.44 -9.55
CA ASP A 9 18.13 -10.36 -9.76
C ASP A 9 19.40 -9.92 -9.02
N SER A 10 19.67 -8.61 -9.04
CA SER A 10 20.83 -8.05 -8.36
C SER A 10 20.68 -8.12 -6.84
N LEU A 11 19.48 -7.86 -6.28
CA LEU A 11 19.18 -8.03 -4.86
C LEU A 11 19.37 -9.48 -4.40
N PHE A 12 18.83 -10.46 -5.13
CA PHE A 12 19.01 -11.88 -4.78
C PHE A 12 20.47 -12.33 -4.85
N ARG A 13 21.22 -11.88 -5.86
CA ARG A 13 22.66 -12.14 -5.94
C ARG A 13 23.41 -11.47 -4.79
N TRP A 14 23.08 -10.23 -4.46
CA TRP A 14 23.71 -9.49 -3.37
C TRP A 14 23.47 -10.16 -2.01
N MET A 15 22.25 -10.62 -1.74
CA MET A 15 21.95 -11.42 -0.53
C MET A 15 22.81 -12.69 -0.44
N LYS A 16 23.02 -13.37 -1.57
CA LYS A 16 23.90 -14.56 -1.62
C LYS A 16 25.35 -14.19 -1.28
N ASN A 17 25.89 -13.15 -1.91
CA ASN A 17 27.26 -12.70 -1.68
C ASN A 17 27.49 -12.24 -0.22
N ARG A 18 26.52 -11.54 0.38
CA ARG A 18 26.57 -11.12 1.78
C ARG A 18 26.59 -12.31 2.75
N LYS A 19 25.81 -13.35 2.48
CA LYS A 19 25.84 -14.58 3.26
C LYS A 19 27.20 -15.26 3.21
N GLU A 20 27.75 -15.44 2.00
CA GLU A 20 29.09 -16.04 1.81
C GLU A 20 30.20 -15.20 2.47
N CYS A 21 30.09 -13.86 2.41
CA CYS A 21 31.00 -12.96 3.11
C CYS A 21 30.93 -13.14 4.63
N ALA A 22 29.74 -13.19 5.22
CA ALA A 22 29.57 -13.40 6.65
C ALA A 22 30.15 -14.74 7.11
N GLU A 23 29.94 -15.81 6.35
CA GLU A 23 30.54 -17.13 6.61
C GLU A 23 32.07 -17.05 6.62
N LYS A 24 32.68 -16.30 5.69
CA LYS A 24 34.14 -16.10 5.65
C LYS A 24 34.67 -15.21 6.77
N LEU A 25 33.91 -14.22 7.22
CA LEU A 25 34.28 -13.40 8.39
C LEU A 25 34.26 -14.25 9.67
N LEU A 26 33.30 -15.17 9.80
CA LEU A 26 33.24 -16.12 10.91
C LEU A 26 34.43 -17.10 10.89
N GLU A 27 34.79 -17.62 9.71
CA GLU A 27 35.96 -18.48 9.52
C GLU A 27 37.25 -17.75 9.92
N LEU A 28 37.43 -16.50 9.49
CA LEU A 28 38.57 -15.67 9.90
C LEU A 28 38.63 -15.44 11.41
N ALA A 29 37.49 -15.18 12.06
CA ALA A 29 37.44 -15.02 13.50
C ALA A 29 37.79 -16.32 14.25
N GLN A 30 37.36 -17.48 13.73
CA GLN A 30 37.73 -18.78 14.29
C GLN A 30 39.23 -19.08 14.14
N GLU A 31 39.81 -18.77 12.98
CA GLU A 31 41.25 -18.87 12.77
C GLU A 31 41.99 -17.99 13.78
N LEU A 32 41.60 -16.72 13.95
CA LEU A 32 42.21 -15.78 14.90
C LEU A 32 42.20 -16.29 16.35
N ASP A 33 41.11 -16.89 16.81
CA ASP A 33 41.02 -17.46 18.16
C ASP A 33 41.92 -18.68 18.34
N SER A 34 42.03 -19.54 17.32
CA SER A 34 42.87 -20.73 17.37
C SER A 34 44.36 -20.37 17.50
N VAL A 35 44.77 -19.25 16.91
CA VAL A 35 46.14 -18.73 16.98
C VAL A 35 46.44 -18.19 18.37
N HIS A 36 45.48 -17.51 18.99
CA HIS A 36 45.61 -17.02 20.36
C HIS A 36 45.74 -18.17 21.37
N GLN A 37 45.00 -19.27 21.17
CA GLN A 37 45.07 -20.46 22.03
C GLN A 37 46.34 -21.31 21.80
N GLY A 38 46.87 -21.34 20.57
CA GLY A 38 48.05 -22.13 20.20
C GLY A 38 49.39 -21.46 20.50
N SER A 39 49.43 -20.14 20.71
CA SER A 39 50.67 -19.42 21.01
C SER A 39 50.93 -19.34 22.52
N ASN A 40 51.86 -20.16 23.03
CA ASN A 40 52.54 -19.83 24.29
C ASN A 40 53.24 -18.47 24.11
N ILE A 41 53.00 -17.55 25.05
CA ILE A 41 53.32 -16.10 25.05
C ILE A 41 54.81 -15.73 24.83
N ALA A 42 55.72 -16.67 24.56
CA ALA A 42 57.16 -16.41 24.61
C ALA A 42 57.87 -16.13 23.26
N GLN A 43 57.20 -16.04 22.11
CA GLN A 43 57.94 -15.91 20.82
C GLN A 43 57.36 -15.00 19.74
N VAL A 44 56.65 -13.92 20.11
CA VAL A 44 56.17 -12.92 19.12
C VAL A 44 56.53 -11.49 19.55
N VAL A 45 57.82 -11.15 19.48
CA VAL A 45 58.30 -9.75 19.58
C VAL A 45 59.12 -9.33 18.34
N GLY A 46 59.31 -10.20 17.35
CA GLY A 46 60.17 -9.92 16.18
C GLY A 46 59.48 -9.63 14.84
N ALA A 47 58.16 -9.77 14.69
CA ALA A 47 57.52 -9.92 13.37
C ALA A 47 56.46 -8.85 13.00
N ALA A 48 56.45 -7.67 13.64
CA ALA A 48 55.42 -6.65 13.41
C ALA A 48 55.65 -5.74 12.17
N THR A 49 56.77 -5.86 11.46
CA THR A 49 57.14 -4.95 10.35
C THR A 49 56.81 -5.44 8.93
N SER A 50 56.37 -6.70 8.72
CA SER A 50 56.19 -7.25 7.36
C SER A 50 54.74 -7.32 6.83
N VAL A 51 53.72 -7.11 7.68
CA VAL A 51 52.30 -7.24 7.29
C VAL A 51 51.75 -5.98 6.58
N ALA A 52 52.56 -4.91 6.46
CA ALA A 52 52.17 -3.67 5.78
C ALA A 52 52.15 -3.75 4.23
N SER A 53 52.55 -4.87 3.62
CA SER A 53 52.73 -4.96 2.15
C SER A 53 51.46 -5.29 1.36
N ILE A 54 50.30 -5.51 2.00
CA ILE A 54 49.04 -5.81 1.30
C ILE A 54 47.99 -4.68 1.45
N SER A 55 48.23 -3.68 2.31
CA SER A 55 47.34 -2.53 2.51
C SER A 55 47.68 -1.31 1.65
N GLY A 56 48.60 -1.41 0.69
CA GLY A 56 49.23 -0.24 0.07
C GLY A 56 49.00 -0.03 -1.43
N ALA A 57 48.44 -0.99 -2.17
CA ALA A 57 48.29 -0.86 -3.62
C ALA A 57 46.93 -1.36 -4.08
N VAL A 58 46.18 -0.46 -4.73
CA VAL A 58 44.81 -0.60 -5.27
C VAL A 58 43.69 -0.20 -4.31
N VAL A 59 43.72 1.02 -3.77
CA VAL A 59 42.48 1.80 -3.49
C VAL A 59 42.78 3.30 -3.64
N ALA A 60 42.99 3.78 -4.87
CA ALA A 60 42.94 5.22 -5.16
C ALA A 60 42.27 5.54 -6.50
N THR A 61 41.64 4.55 -7.13
CA THR A 61 40.92 4.77 -8.39
C THR A 61 39.49 4.28 -8.23
N PHE A 62 38.56 5.25 -8.29
CA PHE A 62 37.11 5.11 -8.41
C PHE A 62 36.26 5.06 -7.14
N PHE A 63 36.42 6.04 -6.24
CA PHE A 63 35.34 6.43 -5.31
C PHE A 63 35.17 7.94 -5.23
N THR A 64 35.03 8.60 -6.38
CA THR A 64 34.43 9.93 -6.47
C THR A 64 33.47 9.96 -7.66
N GLY A 65 32.17 10.05 -7.39
CA GLY A 65 31.16 10.25 -8.41
C GLY A 65 29.78 10.36 -7.77
N GLY A 66 29.08 11.49 -7.78
CA GLY A 66 29.41 12.79 -8.34
C GLY A 66 28.14 13.66 -8.30
N LEU A 67 28.28 14.89 -7.84
CA LEU A 67 27.47 16.04 -8.28
C LEU A 67 28.39 17.26 -8.25
N ALA A 68 29.20 17.40 -9.30
CA ALA A 68 29.62 18.66 -9.90
C ALA A 68 30.69 18.40 -10.97
N PHE A 69 30.37 18.68 -12.22
CA PHE A 69 31.32 19.17 -13.23
C PHE A 69 30.86 20.59 -13.55
N PRO A 70 31.72 21.61 -13.76
CA PRO A 70 33.05 21.53 -14.37
C PRO A 70 34.18 22.27 -13.63
N LEU A 71 35.44 21.86 -13.82
CA LEU A 71 36.50 22.76 -14.30
C LEU A 71 37.80 21.99 -14.59
N LEU A 72 38.22 22.02 -15.84
CA LEU A 72 39.54 21.61 -16.32
C LEU A 72 40.06 22.81 -17.13
N ALA A 73 40.92 23.65 -16.53
CA ALA A 73 41.75 24.63 -17.24
C ALA A 73 42.89 25.16 -16.34
N ALA A 74 44.11 25.13 -16.91
CA ALA A 74 45.39 25.75 -16.49
C ALA A 74 46.12 25.13 -15.26
N ALA A 75 47.22 24.37 -15.46
CA ALA A 75 48.62 24.84 -15.64
C ALA A 75 49.18 25.46 -14.33
N THR A 76 50.33 25.09 -13.73
CA THR A 76 51.58 24.47 -14.23
C THR A 76 52.52 24.19 -13.02
N ALA A 77 53.48 23.28 -13.26
CA ALA A 77 54.81 23.17 -12.64
C ALA A 77 55.02 22.26 -11.40
N GLY A 78 55.91 21.28 -11.56
CA GLY A 78 56.87 20.90 -10.53
C GLY A 78 57.06 19.41 -10.18
N THR A 79 57.76 18.66 -11.06
CA THR A 79 58.73 17.54 -10.76
C THR A 79 58.28 16.29 -9.97
N VAL A 80 58.82 15.05 -10.07
CA VAL A 80 59.68 14.22 -10.94
C VAL A 80 59.61 12.79 -10.30
N ALA A 81 59.85 11.73 -11.09
CA ALA A 81 60.10 10.31 -10.70
C ALA A 81 58.86 9.50 -10.23
N GLY A 82 58.46 8.36 -10.79
CA GLY A 82 59.16 7.38 -11.61
C GLY A 82 59.67 6.23 -10.73
N THR A 83 58.87 5.18 -10.51
CA THR A 83 59.36 3.81 -10.29
C THR A 83 58.23 2.79 -10.38
N VAL A 84 58.39 1.83 -11.30
CA VAL A 84 57.73 0.52 -11.31
C VAL A 84 58.34 -0.31 -10.19
N VAL A 85 57.53 -0.93 -9.33
CA VAL A 85 58.00 -2.01 -8.45
C VAL A 85 57.01 -3.18 -8.47
N SER A 86 57.33 -4.15 -9.32
CA SER A 86 57.00 -5.56 -9.09
C SER A 86 57.91 -6.08 -7.97
N VAL A 87 57.40 -6.58 -6.85
CA VAL A 87 58.08 -7.62 -6.06
C VAL A 87 57.07 -8.40 -5.22
N THR A 88 57.02 -9.70 -5.53
CA THR A 88 56.68 -10.84 -4.69
C THR A 88 57.65 -10.99 -3.50
N SER A 89 57.18 -11.14 -2.26
CA SER A 89 57.75 -12.18 -1.36
C SER A 89 56.96 -12.43 -0.07
N PRO A 90 57.08 -13.64 0.50
CA PRO A 90 56.22 -14.18 1.56
C PRO A 90 56.85 -14.04 2.95
N LEU A 91 56.08 -13.67 3.97
CA LEU A 91 56.27 -14.14 5.35
C LEU A 91 55.09 -13.70 6.22
N VAL A 92 54.10 -14.59 6.37
CA VAL A 92 53.20 -14.65 7.53
C VAL A 92 53.04 -16.13 7.87
N GLU A 93 53.99 -16.65 8.64
CA GLU A 93 53.78 -17.86 9.46
C GLU A 93 53.42 -17.38 10.87
N ALA A 94 52.21 -16.86 11.00
CA ALA A 94 51.54 -16.70 12.28
C ALA A 94 50.02 -16.73 12.01
N GLY A 95 49.52 -17.94 11.74
CA GLY A 95 48.22 -18.35 12.22
C GLY A 95 46.96 -18.02 11.41
N VAL A 96 46.95 -16.98 10.57
CA VAL A 96 45.78 -16.64 9.74
C VAL A 96 45.97 -17.16 8.31
N SER A 97 44.99 -17.91 7.79
CA SER A 97 45.04 -18.46 6.44
C SER A 97 45.00 -17.34 5.41
N ARG A 98 46.13 -17.12 4.72
CA ARG A 98 46.26 -16.19 3.59
C ARG A 98 45.18 -16.43 2.52
N SER A 99 44.69 -17.66 2.40
CA SER A 99 43.66 -18.02 1.44
C SER A 99 42.26 -17.56 1.87
N THR A 100 41.92 -17.64 3.16
CA THR A 100 40.62 -17.23 3.71
C THR A 100 40.45 -15.72 3.62
N PHE A 101 41.49 -14.96 4.00
CA PHE A 101 41.47 -13.50 3.93
C PHE A 101 41.39 -12.98 2.49
N LYS A 102 42.11 -13.62 1.56
CA LYS A 102 42.05 -13.27 0.12
C LYS A 102 40.64 -13.51 -0.44
N LYS A 103 40.02 -14.64 -0.13
CA LYS A 103 38.64 -14.96 -0.55
C LYS A 103 37.63 -13.97 0.03
N ALA A 104 37.75 -13.61 1.31
CA ALA A 104 36.89 -12.59 1.94
C ALA A 104 37.03 -11.24 1.22
N THR A 105 38.25 -10.81 0.91
CA THR A 105 38.52 -9.57 0.18
C THR A 105 37.95 -9.57 -1.24
N GLU A 106 38.05 -10.70 -1.96
CA GLU A 106 37.46 -10.87 -3.29
C GLU A 106 35.93 -10.81 -3.24
N LEU A 107 35.30 -11.49 -2.28
CA LEU A 107 33.84 -11.44 -2.08
C LEU A 107 33.37 -10.03 -1.74
N ILE A 108 34.13 -9.28 -0.93
CA ILE A 108 33.81 -7.88 -0.58
C ILE A 108 33.90 -6.96 -1.80
N LYS A 109 34.90 -7.16 -2.67
CA LYS A 109 35.00 -6.43 -3.95
C LYS A 109 33.80 -6.71 -4.85
N GLU A 110 33.40 -7.98 -4.94
CA GLU A 110 32.22 -8.36 -5.72
C GLU A 110 30.94 -7.78 -5.12
N ASP A 111 30.78 -7.86 -3.79
CA ASP A 111 29.64 -7.31 -3.06
C ASP A 111 29.47 -5.81 -3.31
N ALA A 112 30.54 -5.02 -3.19
CA ALA A 112 30.52 -3.59 -3.47
C ALA A 112 30.14 -3.27 -4.92
N LYS A 113 30.62 -4.09 -5.87
CA LYS A 113 30.26 -3.96 -7.29
C LYS A 113 28.79 -4.29 -7.55
N VAL A 114 28.22 -5.26 -6.82
CA VAL A 114 26.78 -5.58 -6.90
C VAL A 114 25.95 -4.49 -6.21
N GLY A 115 26.36 -4.00 -5.04
CA GLY A 115 25.68 -2.93 -4.29
C GLY A 115 25.58 -1.62 -5.08
N THR A 116 26.68 -1.17 -5.69
CA THR A 116 26.69 0.00 -6.60
C THR A 116 25.77 -0.20 -7.81
N ARG A 117 25.71 -1.42 -8.34
CA ARG A 117 24.77 -1.76 -9.42
C ARG A 117 23.32 -1.67 -8.96
N ILE A 118 22.99 -2.21 -7.78
CA ILE A 118 21.65 -2.10 -7.18
C ILE A 118 21.27 -0.63 -6.98
N GLN A 119 22.17 0.19 -6.44
CA GLN A 119 21.91 1.62 -6.23
C GLN A 119 21.61 2.32 -7.56
N LYS A 120 22.43 2.05 -8.60
CA LYS A 120 22.19 2.60 -9.94
C LYS A 120 20.88 2.10 -10.54
N GLN A 121 20.54 0.83 -10.37
CA GLN A 121 19.29 0.25 -10.87
C GLN A 121 18.06 0.76 -10.13
N LEU A 122 18.16 0.97 -8.82
CA LEU A 122 17.10 1.58 -8.03
C LEU A 122 16.90 3.05 -8.44
N GLN A 123 17.98 3.78 -8.67
CA GLN A 123 17.89 5.16 -9.17
C GLN A 123 17.31 5.20 -10.58
N ASP A 124 17.77 4.34 -11.50
CA ASP A 124 17.18 4.22 -12.85
C ASP A 124 15.69 3.84 -12.78
N LEU A 125 15.31 2.94 -11.86
CA LEU A 125 13.91 2.61 -11.63
C LEU A 125 13.13 3.81 -11.12
N LYS A 126 13.65 4.56 -10.13
CA LYS A 126 13.03 5.79 -9.62
C LYS A 126 12.90 6.85 -10.72
N ASP A 127 13.95 7.07 -11.51
CA ASP A 127 13.96 8.05 -12.60
C ASP A 127 12.94 7.69 -13.68
N ARG A 128 12.80 6.39 -14.01
CA ARG A 128 11.76 5.91 -14.93
C ARG A 128 10.35 6.07 -14.39
N CYS A 129 10.15 5.83 -13.09
CA CYS A 129 8.85 6.00 -12.44
C CYS A 129 8.47 7.48 -12.29
N GLY A 130 9.44 8.35 -12.00
CA GLY A 130 9.23 9.80 -11.82
C GLY A 130 9.19 10.60 -13.14
N GLY A 131 9.91 10.14 -14.17
CA GLY A 131 9.94 10.78 -15.49
C GLY A 131 8.61 10.73 -16.25
N THR A 132 7.69 9.85 -15.84
CA THR A 132 6.35 9.74 -16.42
C THR A 132 5.34 10.78 -15.89
N GLN A 133 5.65 11.53 -14.83
CA GLN A 133 4.76 12.55 -14.26
C GLN A 133 5.58 13.74 -13.74
N LEU A 134 5.70 14.81 -14.53
CA LEU A 134 6.18 16.10 -14.03
C LEU A 134 5.25 16.58 -12.90
N GLY A 135 5.68 16.45 -11.65
CA GLY A 135 4.97 16.94 -10.46
C GLY A 135 4.44 15.87 -9.49
N ALA A 136 4.77 14.59 -9.67
CA ALA A 136 4.35 13.55 -8.71
C ALA A 136 4.94 13.78 -7.31
N HIS A 137 4.12 13.64 -6.28
CA HIS A 137 4.56 13.66 -4.88
C HIS A 137 5.49 12.47 -4.60
N ALA A 138 6.40 12.61 -3.62
CA ALA A 138 7.39 11.57 -3.27
C ALA A 138 6.75 10.18 -3.03
N ASP A 139 5.53 10.14 -2.49
CA ASP A 139 4.83 8.91 -2.17
C ASP A 139 4.25 8.19 -3.40
N GLU A 140 3.89 8.93 -4.46
CA GLU A 140 3.45 8.33 -5.73
C GLU A 140 4.61 7.63 -6.43
N LEU A 141 5.81 8.22 -6.34
CA LEU A 141 7.04 7.61 -6.81
C LEU A 141 7.36 6.31 -6.05
N GLU A 142 7.27 6.32 -4.72
CA GLU A 142 7.51 5.11 -3.91
C GLU A 142 6.49 4.01 -4.17
N CYS A 143 5.22 4.39 -4.35
CA CYS A 143 4.14 3.47 -4.74
C CYS A 143 4.42 2.80 -6.10
N GLU A 144 4.86 3.56 -7.11
CA GLU A 144 5.17 2.99 -8.44
C GLU A 144 6.42 2.10 -8.39
N VAL A 145 7.47 2.51 -7.68
CA VAL A 145 8.68 1.69 -7.50
C VAL A 145 8.34 0.36 -6.83
N THR A 146 7.52 0.39 -5.77
CA THR A 146 7.07 -0.81 -5.05
C THR A 146 6.22 -1.70 -5.95
N THR A 147 5.32 -1.11 -6.76
CA THR A 147 4.50 -1.83 -7.74
C THR A 147 5.34 -2.58 -8.76
N GLN A 148 6.32 -1.91 -9.36
CA GLN A 148 7.24 -2.49 -10.33
C GLN A 148 8.05 -3.63 -9.71
N LEU A 149 8.51 -3.46 -8.47
CA LEU A 149 9.25 -4.49 -7.75
C LEU A 149 8.37 -5.71 -7.42
N MET A 150 7.15 -5.50 -6.93
CA MET A 150 6.19 -6.58 -6.67
C MET A 150 5.87 -7.35 -7.95
N CYS A 151 5.72 -6.66 -9.09
CA CYS A 151 5.52 -7.28 -10.39
C CYS A 151 6.73 -8.15 -10.81
N ALA A 152 7.95 -7.62 -10.67
CA ALA A 152 9.18 -8.37 -10.94
C ALA A 152 9.32 -9.62 -10.04
N LEU A 153 8.98 -9.50 -8.76
CA LEU A 153 8.97 -10.64 -7.82
C LEU A 153 7.92 -11.69 -8.17
N ALA A 154 6.73 -11.26 -8.62
CA ALA A 154 5.70 -12.18 -9.10
C ALA A 154 6.20 -12.95 -10.33
N ARG A 155 6.75 -12.25 -11.33
CA ARG A 155 7.32 -12.88 -12.54
C ARG A 155 8.42 -13.89 -12.22
N ARG A 156 9.34 -13.54 -11.30
CA ARG A 156 10.39 -14.45 -10.84
C ARG A 156 9.85 -15.77 -10.28
N ASN A 157 8.70 -15.73 -9.62
CA ASN A 157 8.03 -16.90 -9.07
C ASN A 157 7.02 -17.55 -10.04
N ASN A 158 7.12 -17.26 -11.35
CA ASN A 158 6.19 -17.73 -12.37
C ASN A 158 4.72 -17.38 -12.10
N THR A 159 4.48 -16.28 -11.38
CA THR A 159 3.15 -15.77 -11.09
C THR A 159 2.90 -14.55 -11.95
N LEU A 160 1.91 -14.62 -12.84
CA LEU A 160 1.50 -13.48 -13.68
C LEU A 160 0.50 -12.63 -12.89
N VAL A 161 0.93 -11.45 -12.46
CA VAL A 161 0.05 -10.44 -11.86
C VAL A 161 0.06 -9.22 -12.77
N PRO A 162 -1.10 -8.76 -13.28
CA PRO A 162 -1.17 -7.56 -14.09
C PRO A 162 -0.59 -6.34 -13.34
N LEU A 163 0.24 -5.55 -14.02
CA LEU A 163 0.90 -4.39 -13.41
C LEU A 163 -0.11 -3.36 -12.91
N ASP A 164 -1.15 -3.08 -13.69
CA ASP A 164 -2.19 -2.10 -13.33
C ASP A 164 -2.92 -2.53 -12.05
N PHE A 165 -3.23 -3.82 -11.90
CA PHE A 165 -3.81 -4.36 -10.67
C PHE A 165 -2.93 -4.11 -9.44
N LEU A 166 -1.62 -4.34 -9.54
CA LEU A 166 -0.69 -4.05 -8.43
C LEU A 166 -0.57 -2.56 -8.16
N ARG A 167 -0.61 -1.74 -9.21
CA ARG A 167 -0.55 -0.28 -9.09
C ARG A 167 -1.75 0.22 -8.30
N ASP A 168 -2.94 -0.24 -8.63
CA ASP A 168 -4.17 0.18 -7.95
C ASP A 168 -4.24 -0.35 -6.52
N PHE A 169 -3.81 -1.59 -6.28
CA PHE A 169 -3.66 -2.13 -4.93
C PHE A 169 -2.68 -1.31 -4.07
N ASN A 170 -1.51 -0.98 -4.61
CA ASN A 170 -0.51 -0.20 -3.88
C ASN A 170 -1.01 1.23 -3.65
N ARG A 171 -1.60 1.89 -4.65
CA ARG A 171 -2.24 3.20 -4.44
C ARG A 171 -3.27 3.13 -3.32
N ALA A 172 -4.11 2.10 -3.33
CA ALA A 172 -5.12 1.89 -2.30
C ALA A 172 -4.52 1.78 -0.88
N THR A 173 -3.34 1.17 -0.78
CA THR A 173 -2.65 0.91 0.49
C THR A 173 -1.84 2.13 0.96
N PHE A 174 -1.08 2.76 0.07
CA PHE A 174 -0.20 3.90 0.38
C PHE A 174 -0.99 5.17 0.75
N PHE A 175 -2.05 5.52 0.02
CA PHE A 175 -2.80 6.75 0.27
C PHE A 175 -3.66 6.70 1.55
N ARG A 176 -3.85 5.53 2.16
CA ARG A 176 -4.57 5.40 3.44
C ARG A 176 -3.84 6.07 4.61
N HIS A 177 -2.54 6.36 4.47
CA HIS A 177 -1.75 7.02 5.51
C HIS A 177 -1.87 8.55 5.53
N MET A 178 -2.46 9.16 4.49
CA MET A 178 -2.34 10.60 4.25
C MET A 178 -3.62 11.38 4.53
N THR A 179 -4.77 10.74 4.73
CA THR A 179 -6.00 11.45 5.06
C THR A 179 -5.91 12.04 6.47
N PRO A 180 -5.91 13.38 6.62
CA PRO A 180 -5.93 14.02 7.93
C PRO A 180 -7.26 13.71 8.59
N GLY A 181 -7.29 12.72 9.50
CA GLY A 181 -8.52 12.20 10.11
C GLY A 181 -8.63 10.68 10.13
N GLY A 182 -7.74 9.95 9.44
CA GLY A 182 -7.62 8.51 9.62
C GLY A 182 -7.05 8.20 11.01
N LEU A 183 -7.85 7.55 11.87
CA LEU A 183 -7.37 7.00 13.14
C LEU A 183 -6.09 6.20 12.87
N ALA A 184 -4.99 6.58 13.53
CA ALA A 184 -3.80 5.74 13.59
C ALA A 184 -4.24 4.33 14.01
N PRO A 185 -3.95 3.28 13.23
CA PRO A 185 -4.44 1.95 13.54
C PRO A 185 -3.83 1.52 14.88
N ALA A 186 -4.67 1.41 15.92
CA ALA A 186 -4.26 0.94 17.24
C ALA A 186 -3.75 -0.52 17.21
N ASN A 187 -4.06 -1.26 16.13
CA ASN A 187 -3.45 -2.52 15.76
C ASN A 187 -3.42 -2.60 14.23
N PRO A 188 -2.25 -2.50 13.56
CA PRO A 188 -2.19 -2.86 12.16
C PRO A 188 -2.57 -4.33 12.03
N SER A 189 -3.57 -4.66 11.22
CA SER A 189 -3.77 -6.06 10.81
C SER A 189 -2.42 -6.57 10.28
N ARG A 190 -2.02 -7.80 10.61
CA ARG A 190 -0.67 -8.29 10.31
C ARG A 190 -0.31 -8.16 8.83
N PHE A 191 -1.29 -8.16 7.93
CA PHE A 191 -1.11 -7.99 6.49
C PHE A 191 -0.92 -6.52 6.07
N ILE A 192 -1.71 -5.58 6.61
CA ILE A 192 -1.49 -4.16 6.35
C ILE A 192 -0.21 -3.71 7.05
N GLY A 193 0.07 -4.15 8.27
CA GLY A 193 1.36 -3.95 8.93
C GLY A 193 2.55 -4.45 8.10
N GLN A 194 2.43 -5.63 7.48
CA GLN A 194 3.44 -6.15 6.54
C GLN A 194 3.54 -5.32 5.25
N ALA A 195 2.42 -4.80 4.72
CA ALA A 195 2.41 -3.89 3.58
C ALA A 195 2.94 -2.48 3.93
N LEU A 196 2.78 -2.04 5.17
CA LEU A 196 3.30 -0.77 5.72
C LEU A 196 4.81 -0.88 6.00
N ASP A 197 5.27 -2.03 6.52
CA ASP A 197 6.70 -2.37 6.59
C ASP A 197 7.33 -2.48 5.19
N LEU A 198 6.50 -2.67 4.16
CA LEU A 198 6.86 -2.68 2.74
C LEU A 198 7.02 -1.28 2.14
N VAL A 199 6.23 -0.29 2.59
CA VAL A 199 6.44 1.13 2.24
C VAL A 199 7.83 1.56 2.71
N SER A 200 8.25 1.04 3.86
CA SER A 200 9.60 1.22 4.38
C SER A 200 10.66 0.49 3.56
N PHE A 201 10.33 -0.37 2.59
CA PHE A 201 11.29 -1.20 1.86
C PHE A 201 12.23 -0.38 0.97
N THR A 202 11.72 0.65 0.27
CA THR A 202 12.56 1.58 -0.49
C THR A 202 13.48 2.36 0.43
N ALA A 203 12.98 2.81 1.58
CA ALA A 203 13.75 3.46 2.62
C ALA A 203 14.78 2.52 3.26
N VAL A 204 14.45 1.24 3.44
CA VAL A 204 15.33 0.18 3.95
C VAL A 204 16.43 -0.11 2.94
N ILE A 205 16.12 -0.36 1.67
CA ILE A 205 17.14 -0.53 0.63
C ILE A 205 18.01 0.73 0.51
N THR A 206 17.39 1.92 0.51
CA THR A 206 18.13 3.17 0.37
C THR A 206 19.04 3.40 1.58
N SER A 207 18.60 3.08 2.80
CA SER A 207 19.42 3.21 4.02
C SER A 207 20.53 2.15 4.06
N ILE A 208 20.23 0.92 3.66
CA ILE A 208 21.21 -0.16 3.49
C ILE A 208 22.31 0.25 2.49
N LEU A 209 21.94 0.91 1.40
CA LEU A 209 22.87 1.32 0.35
C LEU A 209 23.59 2.65 0.65
N MET A 210 22.92 3.66 1.23
CA MET A 210 23.50 4.99 1.47
C MET A 210 24.55 5.00 2.59
N LEU A 211 24.42 4.15 3.61
CA LEU A 211 25.45 4.04 4.65
C LEU A 211 26.76 3.44 4.12
N SER A 212 26.74 2.75 2.98
CA SER A 212 27.96 2.32 2.30
C SER A 212 28.70 3.46 1.57
N ALA A 213 28.09 4.65 1.47
CA ALA A 213 28.59 5.77 0.65
C ALA A 213 28.91 7.06 1.43
N LYS A 214 28.58 7.19 2.72
CA LYS A 214 28.68 8.47 3.45
C LYS A 214 29.35 8.35 4.82
N GLU A 215 30.68 8.31 4.85
CA GLU A 215 31.50 8.84 5.96
C GLU A 215 32.99 8.96 5.56
N MET A 216 33.32 9.80 4.57
CA MET A 216 34.71 10.21 4.35
C MET A 216 34.79 11.71 4.09
N GLY A 217 34.43 12.47 5.12
CA GLY A 217 34.56 13.92 5.20
C GLY A 217 35.10 14.35 6.56
N LYS A 218 36.42 14.16 6.76
CA LYS A 218 37.32 14.78 7.75
C LYS A 218 36.71 15.31 9.07
N ASN A 219 36.96 14.56 10.15
CA ASN A 219 37.53 14.99 11.44
C ASN A 219 36.95 14.16 12.60
N MET A 220 37.51 12.97 12.87
CA MET A 220 37.30 12.29 14.15
C MET A 220 38.66 11.91 14.74
N GLY A 221 39.06 12.66 15.75
CA GLY A 221 40.26 12.41 16.54
C GLY A 221 40.18 11.06 17.28
N GLN A 222 41.37 10.51 17.56
CA GLN A 222 41.68 9.15 18.00
C GLN A 222 41.08 8.67 19.34
N VAL A 223 40.02 9.27 19.89
CA VAL A 223 39.40 8.80 21.16
C VAL A 223 37.87 8.60 21.08
N GLY A 224 37.23 8.84 19.93
CA GLY A 224 35.75 8.85 19.83
C GLY A 224 35.03 7.63 19.24
N ILE A 225 35.72 6.56 18.82
CA ILE A 225 35.09 5.50 18.00
C ILE A 225 34.44 4.38 18.83
N LYS A 226 34.86 4.14 20.08
CA LYS A 226 34.26 3.10 20.95
C LYS A 226 32.83 3.43 21.43
N VAL A 227 32.40 4.69 21.31
CA VAL A 227 31.07 5.15 21.76
C VAL A 227 30.12 5.42 20.59
N ALA A 228 30.63 5.84 19.42
CA ALA A 228 29.79 6.13 18.24
C ALA A 228 29.08 4.87 17.67
N VAL A 229 29.75 3.71 17.69
CA VAL A 229 29.16 2.42 17.25
C VAL A 229 28.08 1.92 18.24
N LYS A 230 28.14 2.33 19.52
CA LYS A 230 27.21 1.86 20.56
C LYS A 230 26.03 2.81 20.84
N ALA A 231 26.14 4.09 20.45
CA ALA A 231 25.13 5.11 20.75
C ALA A 231 24.35 5.61 19.52
N GLY A 232 24.87 5.48 18.30
CA GLY A 232 24.21 5.99 17.08
C GLY A 232 23.12 5.09 16.48
N SER A 233 23.07 3.81 16.86
CA SER A 233 22.19 2.81 16.22
C SER A 233 20.82 2.63 16.88
N ARG A 234 20.49 3.37 17.94
CA ARG A 234 19.32 3.07 18.79
C ARG A 234 18.10 3.99 18.66
N VAL A 235 18.07 4.96 17.75
CA VAL A 235 16.92 5.90 17.72
C VAL A 235 15.98 5.79 16.51
N LEU A 236 16.32 5.13 15.40
CA LEU A 236 15.33 4.81 14.35
C LEU A 236 15.63 3.44 13.73
N GLY A 237 14.67 2.52 13.80
CA GLY A 237 14.78 1.09 13.50
C GLY A 237 15.02 0.71 12.04
N VAL A 238 16.16 1.13 11.47
CA VAL A 238 16.65 0.68 10.18
C VAL A 238 17.98 -0.04 10.39
N ILE A 239 18.00 -1.32 10.03
CA ILE A 239 19.11 -2.23 10.30
C ILE A 239 20.38 -1.75 9.60
N GLY A 240 21.42 -1.53 10.41
CA GLY A 240 22.74 -1.15 9.96
C GLY A 240 23.43 -2.29 9.21
N LEU A 241 23.14 -2.43 7.92
CA LEU A 241 24.05 -3.10 6.96
C LEU A 241 25.17 -2.16 6.49
N GLY A 242 25.22 -0.95 7.06
CA GLY A 242 26.17 0.13 6.79
C GLY A 242 27.60 -0.12 7.25
N ILE A 243 28.00 -1.36 7.56
CA ILE A 243 29.41 -1.67 7.72
C ILE A 243 30.04 -1.67 6.32
N CYS A 244 30.87 -0.66 6.06
CA CYS A 244 31.84 -0.74 4.98
C CYS A 244 32.73 -1.95 5.27
N LEU A 245 32.54 -3.05 4.52
CA LEU A 245 33.28 -4.29 4.71
C LEU A 245 34.80 -4.09 4.55
N TYR A 246 35.21 -3.02 3.84
CA TYR A 246 36.61 -2.59 3.78
C TYR A 246 37.11 -2.01 5.10
N ASP A 247 36.38 -1.08 5.71
CA ASP A 247 36.75 -0.48 7.01
C ASP A 247 36.80 -1.56 8.09
N LEU A 248 35.90 -2.54 8.02
CA LEU A 248 35.93 -3.72 8.89
C LEU A 248 37.23 -4.51 8.75
N ILE A 249 37.62 -4.83 7.52
CA ILE A 249 38.87 -5.56 7.26
C ILE A 249 40.08 -4.76 7.73
N ASP A 250 40.13 -3.47 7.42
CA ASP A 250 41.28 -2.63 7.73
C ASP A 250 41.42 -2.45 9.25
N LYS A 251 40.31 -2.21 9.96
CA LYS A 251 40.28 -2.13 11.42
C LYS A 251 40.64 -3.46 12.09
N SER A 252 40.18 -4.58 11.56
CA SER A 252 40.61 -5.91 12.05
C SER A 252 42.10 -6.12 11.82
N ALA A 253 42.64 -5.69 10.68
CA ALA A 253 44.08 -5.75 10.41
C ALA A 253 44.89 -4.85 11.36
N GLU A 254 44.40 -3.65 11.69
CA GLU A 254 45.02 -2.77 12.69
C GLU A 254 45.02 -3.38 14.09
N LEU A 255 43.90 -3.99 14.51
CA LEU A 255 43.80 -4.68 15.80
C LEU A 255 44.78 -5.87 15.88
N ILE A 256 44.91 -6.64 14.80
CA ILE A 256 45.90 -7.72 14.69
C ILE A 256 47.33 -7.18 14.81
N LYS A 257 47.68 -6.09 14.12
CA LYS A 257 48.99 -5.43 14.24
C LYS A 257 49.29 -4.97 15.66
N GLY A 258 48.26 -4.57 16.40
CA GLY A 258 48.36 -4.19 17.82
C GLY A 258 48.36 -5.36 18.80
N ASN A 259 48.49 -6.62 18.35
CA ASN A 259 48.36 -7.84 19.16
C ASN A 259 47.00 -7.99 19.89
N ARG A 260 45.94 -7.35 19.39
CA ARG A 260 44.58 -7.39 19.96
C ARG A 260 43.70 -8.40 19.21
N PHE A 261 44.17 -9.63 19.12
CA PHE A 261 43.54 -10.71 18.35
C PHE A 261 42.08 -10.99 18.77
N THR A 262 41.81 -11.00 20.08
CA THR A 262 40.45 -11.20 20.62
C THR A 262 39.50 -10.11 20.15
N GLU A 263 39.92 -8.84 20.21
CA GLU A 263 39.07 -7.73 19.75
C GLU A 263 38.86 -7.74 18.24
N ALA A 264 39.84 -8.18 17.45
CA ALA A 264 39.69 -8.36 16.01
C ALA A 264 38.70 -9.50 15.67
N SER A 265 38.82 -10.63 16.36
CA SER A 265 37.92 -11.78 16.24
C SER A 265 36.48 -11.44 16.62
N GLU A 266 36.28 -10.76 17.76
CA GLU A 266 34.97 -10.25 18.20
C GLU A 266 34.36 -9.30 17.17
N LEU A 267 35.14 -8.34 16.66
CA LEU A 267 34.68 -7.39 15.65
C LEU A 267 34.21 -8.09 14.36
N LEU A 268 34.95 -9.11 13.88
CA LEU A 268 34.58 -9.89 12.69
C LEU A 268 33.30 -10.72 12.93
N ARG A 269 33.14 -11.32 14.11
CA ARG A 269 31.92 -12.08 14.48
C ARG A 269 30.69 -11.21 14.58
N ASP A 270 30.80 -10.08 15.28
CA ASP A 270 29.68 -9.16 15.45
C ASP A 270 29.24 -8.61 14.08
N SER A 271 30.19 -8.26 13.22
CA SER A 271 29.89 -7.81 11.86
C SER A 271 29.25 -8.90 11.00
N ALA A 272 29.74 -10.14 11.08
CA ALA A 272 29.13 -11.27 10.38
C ALA A 272 27.69 -11.51 10.85
N ARG A 273 27.43 -11.39 12.16
CA ARG A 273 26.09 -11.49 12.75
C ARG A 273 25.18 -10.39 12.21
N GLU A 274 25.62 -9.13 12.22
CA GLU A 274 24.85 -7.99 11.69
C GLU A 274 24.53 -8.15 10.19
N ILE A 275 25.47 -8.65 9.39
CA ILE A 275 25.24 -8.95 7.96
C ILE A 275 24.15 -10.01 7.78
N LEU A 276 24.23 -11.11 8.55
CA LEU A 276 23.26 -12.20 8.48
C LEU A 276 21.87 -11.75 8.94
N GLU A 277 21.79 -10.97 10.02
CA GLU A 277 20.53 -10.40 10.52
C GLU A 277 19.88 -9.48 9.48
N GLY A 278 20.66 -8.58 8.86
CA GLY A 278 20.16 -7.70 7.81
C GLY A 278 19.71 -8.45 6.55
N GLN A 279 20.47 -9.47 6.13
CA GLN A 279 20.12 -10.33 4.99
C GLN A 279 18.83 -11.10 5.27
N GLN A 280 18.65 -11.62 6.48
CA GLN A 280 17.44 -12.32 6.90
C GLN A 280 16.23 -11.39 6.89
N LYS A 281 16.34 -10.16 7.41
CA LYS A 281 15.23 -9.19 7.35
C LYS A 281 14.86 -8.79 5.92
N LEU A 282 15.84 -8.55 5.04
CA LEU A 282 15.54 -8.23 3.63
C LEU A 282 14.83 -9.40 2.95
N LYS A 283 15.27 -10.63 3.20
CA LYS A 283 14.63 -11.85 2.69
C LYS A 283 13.18 -11.96 3.18
N GLU A 284 12.94 -11.77 4.48
CA GLU A 284 11.59 -11.79 5.07
C GLU A 284 10.66 -10.74 4.42
N GLN A 285 11.17 -9.55 4.13
CA GLN A 285 10.39 -8.52 3.43
C GLN A 285 10.05 -8.94 1.99
N LEU A 286 11.01 -9.46 1.23
CA LEU A 286 10.77 -9.96 -0.14
C LEU A 286 9.77 -11.12 -0.16
N GLU A 287 9.87 -12.05 0.79
CA GLU A 287 8.92 -13.15 0.96
C GLU A 287 7.52 -12.64 1.35
N ALA A 288 7.43 -11.59 2.17
CA ALA A 288 6.17 -10.94 2.50
C ALA A 288 5.51 -10.32 1.24
N MET A 289 6.27 -9.64 0.37
CA MET A 289 5.76 -9.12 -0.91
C MET A 289 5.17 -10.23 -1.78
N GLN A 290 5.91 -11.34 -1.90
CA GLN A 290 5.48 -12.48 -2.70
C GLN A 290 4.20 -13.10 -2.13
N LYS A 291 4.11 -13.22 -0.80
CA LYS A 291 2.91 -13.71 -0.12
C LYS A 291 1.70 -12.80 -0.32
N ILE A 292 1.91 -11.48 -0.34
CA ILE A 292 0.87 -10.49 -0.66
C ILE A 292 0.36 -10.71 -2.08
N ASN A 293 1.26 -10.78 -3.07
CA ASN A 293 0.90 -11.03 -4.47
C ASN A 293 0.09 -12.31 -4.65
N GLN A 294 0.54 -13.41 -4.03
CA GLN A 294 -0.15 -14.69 -4.12
C GLN A 294 -1.55 -14.63 -3.52
N LYS A 295 -1.70 -14.01 -2.34
CA LYS A 295 -2.99 -13.84 -1.68
C LYS A 295 -3.96 -12.98 -2.50
N LEU A 296 -3.48 -11.88 -3.07
CA LEU A 296 -4.27 -11.00 -3.92
C LEU A 296 -4.74 -11.72 -5.19
N LEU A 297 -3.87 -12.49 -5.82
CA LEU A 297 -4.24 -13.28 -7.00
C LEU A 297 -5.25 -14.38 -6.66
N THR A 298 -5.03 -15.10 -5.56
CA THR A 298 -6.00 -16.09 -5.06
C THR A 298 -7.35 -15.43 -4.81
N MET A 299 -7.38 -14.26 -4.17
CA MET A 299 -8.61 -13.51 -3.91
C MET A 299 -9.31 -13.08 -5.19
N LYS A 300 -8.57 -12.52 -6.15
CA LYS A 300 -9.10 -12.16 -7.47
C LYS A 300 -9.72 -13.36 -8.17
N ASN A 301 -9.06 -14.52 -8.11
CA ASN A 301 -9.55 -15.76 -8.71
C ASN A 301 -10.78 -16.31 -7.99
N LEU A 302 -10.80 -16.30 -6.65
CA LEU A 302 -11.97 -16.70 -5.87
C LEU A 302 -13.18 -15.85 -6.25
N ILE A 303 -13.02 -14.53 -6.34
CA ILE A 303 -14.09 -13.62 -6.74
C ILE A 303 -14.49 -13.84 -8.19
N LYS A 304 -13.53 -13.98 -9.12
CA LYS A 304 -13.82 -14.30 -10.53
C LYS A 304 -14.64 -15.59 -10.66
N ASN A 305 -14.38 -16.57 -9.81
CA ASN A 305 -15.05 -17.87 -9.81
C ASN A 305 -16.26 -17.97 -8.88
N LEU A 306 -16.61 -16.90 -8.15
CA LEU A 306 -17.85 -16.86 -7.36
C LEU A 306 -19.02 -17.21 -8.27
N ARG A 307 -19.74 -18.25 -7.86
CA ARG A 307 -20.96 -18.71 -8.51
C ARG A 307 -22.08 -17.71 -8.26
N GLY A 308 -23.25 -17.97 -8.85
CA GLY A 308 -24.47 -17.26 -8.52
C GLY A 308 -24.78 -17.28 -7.02
N TYR A 309 -25.79 -16.52 -6.65
CA TYR A 309 -26.18 -16.36 -5.26
C TYR A 309 -26.45 -17.69 -4.53
N SER A 310 -26.17 -17.72 -3.24
CA SER A 310 -26.28 -18.92 -2.40
C SER A 310 -27.01 -18.63 -1.09
N LEU A 311 -27.76 -19.62 -0.59
CA LEU A 311 -28.38 -19.61 0.74
C LEU A 311 -27.40 -20.04 1.84
N SER A 312 -26.24 -20.58 1.47
CA SER A 312 -25.21 -21.06 2.38
C SER A 312 -23.82 -20.60 1.96
N LEU A 313 -22.92 -20.51 2.92
CA LEU A 313 -21.54 -20.16 2.67
C LEU A 313 -20.79 -21.38 2.11
N ASN A 314 -20.40 -21.31 0.85
CA ASN A 314 -19.60 -22.36 0.22
C ASN A 314 -18.10 -22.19 0.58
N GLU A 315 -17.27 -23.16 0.20
CA GLU A 315 -15.84 -23.15 0.53
C GLU A 315 -15.11 -21.91 0.02
N ASP A 316 -15.42 -21.45 -1.20
CA ASP A 316 -14.80 -20.26 -1.77
C ASP A 316 -15.24 -18.98 -1.05
N GLY A 317 -16.53 -18.89 -0.69
CA GLY A 317 -17.09 -17.85 0.13
C GLY A 317 -16.43 -17.79 1.51
N GLN A 318 -16.24 -18.94 2.15
CA GLN A 318 -15.53 -19.01 3.44
C GLN A 318 -14.10 -18.50 3.31
N LYS A 319 -13.35 -18.91 2.27
CA LYS A 319 -11.98 -18.41 2.02
C LYS A 319 -11.94 -16.89 1.83
N ILE A 320 -12.96 -16.31 1.18
CA ILE A 320 -13.08 -14.85 1.01
C ILE A 320 -13.33 -14.18 2.36
N ILE A 321 -14.27 -14.68 3.15
CA ILE A 321 -14.58 -14.16 4.48
C ILE A 321 -13.36 -14.23 5.40
N ASP A 322 -12.70 -15.39 5.47
CA ASP A 322 -11.50 -15.59 6.29
C ASP A 322 -10.38 -14.60 5.93
N TYR A 323 -10.20 -14.37 4.62
CA TYR A 323 -9.25 -13.39 4.14
C TYR A 323 -9.63 -11.97 4.57
N ILE A 324 -10.88 -11.57 4.38
CA ILE A 324 -11.35 -10.22 4.73
C ILE A 324 -11.26 -10.00 6.23
N MET A 325 -11.74 -10.94 7.04
CA MET A 325 -11.61 -10.88 8.50
C MET A 325 -10.16 -10.85 8.97
N GLY A 326 -9.25 -11.53 8.26
CA GLY A 326 -7.82 -11.55 8.58
C GLY A 326 -7.01 -10.34 8.09
N THR A 327 -7.56 -9.53 7.18
CA THR A 327 -6.82 -8.42 6.53
C THR A 327 -7.45 -7.05 6.72
N CYS A 328 -8.77 -6.98 6.86
CA CYS A 328 -9.52 -5.75 7.06
C CYS A 328 -9.19 -5.12 8.41
N THR A 329 -8.88 -3.82 8.41
CA THR A 329 -8.65 -3.02 9.63
C THR A 329 -9.88 -2.23 10.06
N ASP A 330 -10.95 -2.26 9.27
CA ASP A 330 -12.21 -1.66 9.67
C ASP A 330 -12.95 -2.58 10.64
N ASN A 331 -12.89 -2.24 11.92
CA ASN A 331 -13.53 -3.00 12.98
C ASN A 331 -15.05 -3.10 12.80
N LYS A 332 -15.72 -2.13 12.12
CA LYS A 332 -17.16 -2.19 11.88
C LYS A 332 -17.51 -3.27 10.86
N VAL A 333 -16.73 -3.37 9.78
CA VAL A 333 -16.89 -4.44 8.79
C VAL A 333 -16.60 -5.80 9.43
N VAL A 334 -15.49 -5.92 10.15
CA VAL A 334 -15.12 -7.18 10.82
C VAL A 334 -16.14 -7.59 11.86
N PHE A 335 -16.66 -6.65 12.65
CA PHE A 335 -17.71 -6.91 13.64
C PHE A 335 -19.00 -7.38 12.98
N TRP A 336 -19.44 -6.72 11.90
CA TRP A 336 -20.64 -7.13 11.18
C TRP A 336 -20.52 -8.54 10.60
N LEU A 337 -19.34 -8.92 10.08
CA LEU A 337 -19.05 -10.25 9.54
C LEU A 337 -18.92 -11.37 10.59
N GLN A 338 -19.10 -11.10 11.89
CA GLN A 338 -19.04 -12.16 12.91
C GLN A 338 -20.23 -13.13 12.86
N GLU A 339 -21.37 -12.68 12.32
CA GLU A 339 -22.57 -13.51 12.20
C GLU A 339 -22.59 -14.23 10.84
N LEU A 340 -22.93 -15.53 10.86
CA LEU A 340 -22.95 -16.35 9.65
C LEU A 340 -23.94 -15.83 8.60
N ALA A 341 -25.08 -15.28 9.02
CA ALA A 341 -26.06 -14.67 8.12
C ALA A 341 -25.44 -13.49 7.33
N HIS A 342 -24.73 -12.60 8.02
CA HIS A 342 -24.02 -11.48 7.40
C HIS A 342 -22.89 -11.95 6.48
N GLN A 343 -22.20 -13.04 6.79
CA GLN A 343 -21.19 -13.61 5.90
C GLN A 343 -21.80 -14.10 4.57
N ILE A 344 -22.96 -14.75 4.62
CA ILE A 344 -23.70 -15.20 3.44
C ILE A 344 -24.17 -13.98 2.63
N GLU A 345 -24.77 -12.99 3.30
CA GLU A 345 -25.18 -11.72 2.69
C GLU A 345 -24.01 -10.99 2.02
N PHE A 346 -22.85 -10.95 2.67
CA PHE A 346 -21.65 -10.32 2.15
C PHE A 346 -21.17 -10.96 0.85
N VAL A 347 -21.11 -12.29 0.80
CA VAL A 347 -20.70 -13.02 -0.41
C VAL A 347 -21.72 -12.84 -1.53
N ASN A 348 -23.02 -12.83 -1.22
CA ASN A 348 -24.06 -12.54 -2.20
C ASN A 348 -23.97 -11.10 -2.71
N LEU A 349 -23.66 -10.14 -1.84
CA LEU A 349 -23.44 -8.74 -2.22
C LEU A 349 -22.18 -8.59 -3.09
N LEU A 350 -21.10 -9.33 -2.80
CA LEU A 350 -19.93 -9.41 -3.66
C LEU A 350 -20.30 -9.92 -5.05
N THR A 351 -21.05 -11.03 -5.15
CA THR A 351 -21.53 -11.57 -6.43
C THR A 351 -22.41 -10.56 -7.15
N PHE A 352 -23.30 -9.88 -6.44
CA PHE A 352 -24.20 -8.85 -6.97
C PHE A 352 -23.41 -7.69 -7.60
N VAL A 353 -22.54 -7.03 -6.82
CA VAL A 353 -21.74 -5.89 -7.28
C VAL A 353 -20.75 -6.30 -8.37
N LYS A 354 -20.13 -7.48 -8.24
CA LYS A 354 -19.25 -8.05 -9.27
C LYS A 354 -20.01 -8.18 -10.59
N THR A 355 -21.20 -8.75 -10.61
CA THR A 355 -21.96 -8.99 -11.85
C THR A 355 -22.28 -7.68 -12.57
N ILE A 356 -22.47 -6.59 -11.83
CA ILE A 356 -22.78 -5.28 -12.40
C ILE A 356 -21.52 -4.52 -12.85
N LEU A 357 -20.43 -4.60 -12.09
CA LEU A 357 -19.19 -3.85 -12.38
C LEU A 357 -18.18 -4.60 -13.26
N SER A 358 -18.34 -5.93 -13.38
CA SER A 358 -17.48 -6.76 -14.21
C SER A 358 -18.03 -6.81 -15.63
N GLU A 359 -17.69 -5.80 -16.41
CA GLU A 359 -17.63 -5.98 -17.86
C GLU A 359 -16.48 -6.95 -18.14
N GLU A 360 -16.74 -7.98 -18.93
CA GLU A 360 -15.71 -8.87 -19.45
C GLU A 360 -14.59 -8.04 -20.11
N GLU A 361 -13.35 -8.54 -19.99
CA GLU A 361 -12.08 -7.85 -20.25
C GLU A 361 -11.88 -7.31 -21.69
N GLU A 362 -12.93 -7.30 -22.53
CA GLU A 362 -12.91 -7.12 -23.97
C GLU A 362 -13.06 -5.67 -24.47
N ASP A 363 -13.69 -4.75 -23.73
CA ASP A 363 -13.84 -3.36 -24.18
C ASP A 363 -12.78 -2.41 -23.61
N GLU A 364 -11.70 -2.21 -24.38
CA GLU A 364 -10.62 -1.23 -24.12
C GLU A 364 -11.14 0.21 -23.90
N VAL A 365 -12.32 0.54 -24.43
CA VAL A 365 -12.96 1.86 -24.26
C VAL A 365 -13.53 2.06 -22.86
N PHE A 366 -14.04 0.99 -22.24
CA PHE A 366 -14.64 1.03 -20.90
C PHE A 366 -13.58 1.07 -19.78
N LYS A 367 -12.37 0.53 -20.04
CA LYS A 367 -11.24 0.52 -19.10
C LYS A 367 -10.82 1.92 -18.59
N LYS A 368 -11.23 3.02 -19.25
CA LYS A 368 -10.82 4.39 -18.90
C LYS A 368 -11.92 5.29 -18.29
N LYS A 369 -13.18 4.84 -18.16
CA LYS A 369 -14.31 5.78 -17.98
C LYS A 369 -15.18 5.65 -16.74
N LEU A 370 -15.08 4.59 -15.92
CA LEU A 370 -15.92 4.53 -14.72
C LEU A 370 -15.53 5.65 -13.74
N ARG A 371 -16.31 6.72 -13.69
CA ARG A 371 -16.10 7.85 -12.80
C ARG A 371 -17.09 7.84 -11.65
N HIS A 372 -18.28 7.32 -11.91
CA HIS A 372 -19.41 7.44 -11.00
C HIS A 372 -20.18 6.14 -10.87
N VAL A 373 -20.41 5.72 -9.63
CA VAL A 373 -21.29 4.60 -9.29
C VAL A 373 -22.46 5.16 -8.49
N VAL A 374 -23.69 4.95 -8.92
CA VAL A 374 -24.88 5.45 -8.24
C VAL A 374 -25.64 4.29 -7.60
N PHE A 375 -25.69 4.25 -6.28
CA PHE A 375 -26.54 3.30 -5.56
C PHE A 375 -27.96 3.82 -5.45
N VAL A 376 -28.90 2.99 -5.85
CA VAL A 376 -30.35 3.27 -5.73
C VAL A 376 -30.95 2.22 -4.81
N ALA A 377 -31.53 2.64 -3.69
CA ALA A 377 -32.12 1.71 -2.73
C ALA A 377 -33.18 2.41 -1.88
N HIS A 378 -33.97 1.59 -1.16
CA HIS A 378 -34.62 2.10 0.04
C HIS A 378 -33.55 2.41 1.07
N GLY A 379 -33.76 3.47 1.86
CA GLY A 379 -32.80 3.87 2.87
C GLY A 379 -33.48 4.42 4.12
N ARG A 380 -32.76 4.31 5.23
CA ARG A 380 -33.08 4.98 6.49
C ARG A 380 -31.82 5.20 7.30
N ILE A 381 -31.92 6.09 8.28
CA ILE A 381 -30.88 6.30 9.29
C ILE A 381 -31.30 5.72 10.64
N VAL A 382 -30.30 5.27 11.41
CA VAL A 382 -30.50 4.78 12.79
C VAL A 382 -29.69 5.60 13.80
N ASP A 383 -30.06 5.50 15.07
CA ASP A 383 -29.41 6.18 16.18
C ASP A 383 -28.10 5.48 16.60
N GLN A 384 -27.21 5.33 15.64
CA GLN A 384 -25.85 4.84 15.80
C GLN A 384 -24.94 5.68 14.93
N PHE A 385 -23.75 6.00 15.42
CA PHE A 385 -22.81 6.86 14.71
C PHE A 385 -21.56 6.12 14.26
N MET A 386 -21.00 6.60 13.15
CA MET A 386 -19.72 6.15 12.61
C MET A 386 -18.95 7.33 12.03
N PRO A 387 -17.61 7.30 11.99
CA PRO A 387 -16.83 8.30 11.27
C PRO A 387 -17.21 8.31 9.77
N ALA A 388 -17.37 9.49 9.17
CA ALA A 388 -17.66 9.61 7.73
C ALA A 388 -16.61 8.90 6.84
N GLY A 389 -15.35 8.87 7.29
CA GLY A 389 -14.25 8.17 6.62
C GLY A 389 -14.47 6.68 6.36
N VAL A 390 -15.39 6.03 7.10
CA VAL A 390 -15.79 4.62 6.87
C VAL A 390 -16.48 4.45 5.51
N LEU A 391 -17.10 5.50 4.98
CA LEU A 391 -17.70 5.52 3.64
C LEU A 391 -16.70 5.86 2.52
N VAL A 392 -15.41 5.98 2.83
CA VAL A 392 -14.31 6.10 1.85
C VAL A 392 -13.16 5.16 2.26
N PRO A 393 -13.43 3.84 2.35
CA PRO A 393 -12.55 2.88 3.03
C PRO A 393 -11.21 2.69 2.33
N THR A 394 -11.16 2.94 1.02
CA THR A 394 -9.93 2.90 0.23
C THR A 394 -9.88 4.06 -0.78
N PRO A 395 -8.69 4.37 -1.31
CA PRO A 395 -8.48 5.28 -2.44
C PRO A 395 -9.23 4.92 -3.73
N ASN A 396 -9.71 3.67 -3.90
CA ASN A 396 -10.55 3.32 -5.04
C ASN A 396 -11.94 3.98 -4.99
N ILE A 397 -12.36 4.44 -3.81
CA ILE A 397 -13.52 5.30 -3.64
C ILE A 397 -13.02 6.74 -3.58
N ILE A 398 -13.14 7.49 -4.69
CA ILE A 398 -12.71 8.90 -4.76
C ILE A 398 -13.47 9.72 -3.72
N ASP A 399 -14.77 9.50 -3.61
CA ASP A 399 -15.62 10.08 -2.57
C ASP A 399 -16.92 9.28 -2.49
N THR A 400 -17.66 9.46 -1.41
CA THR A 400 -19.06 9.05 -1.32
C THR A 400 -19.90 10.32 -1.12
N ILE A 401 -20.83 10.55 -2.04
CA ILE A 401 -21.66 11.76 -2.08
C ILE A 401 -23.07 11.44 -1.59
N ILE A 402 -23.51 12.16 -0.56
CA ILE A 402 -24.85 12.08 0.00
C ILE A 402 -25.61 13.38 -0.31
N TYR A 403 -26.71 13.26 -1.07
CA TYR A 403 -27.45 14.43 -1.55
C TYR A 403 -28.55 14.89 -0.60
N SER A 404 -29.13 13.96 0.16
CA SER A 404 -30.24 14.21 1.08
C SER A 404 -29.71 14.58 2.47
N PRO A 405 -30.20 15.65 3.10
CA PRO A 405 -29.93 15.94 4.51
C PRO A 405 -30.42 14.80 5.42
N TRP A 406 -29.99 14.80 6.69
CA TRP A 406 -30.51 13.80 7.63
C TRP A 406 -31.99 14.06 7.91
N ASN A 407 -32.75 12.97 8.02
CA ASN A 407 -34.20 12.98 8.22
C ASN A 407 -34.98 13.57 7.03
N CYS A 408 -34.45 13.42 5.82
CA CYS A 408 -35.07 13.87 4.60
C CYS A 408 -35.35 12.70 3.66
N ASN A 409 -36.58 12.63 3.14
CA ASN A 409 -36.93 11.74 2.04
C ASN A 409 -36.45 12.35 0.71
N ILE A 410 -36.37 11.53 -0.33
CA ILE A 410 -36.17 12.01 -1.70
C ILE A 410 -37.34 11.52 -2.54
N ASP A 411 -37.75 12.31 -3.53
CA ASP A 411 -38.72 11.88 -4.54
C ASP A 411 -38.02 11.32 -5.78
N SER A 412 -38.81 10.86 -6.75
CA SER A 412 -38.31 10.32 -8.00
C SER A 412 -37.55 11.32 -8.86
N SER A 413 -37.91 12.60 -8.82
CA SER A 413 -37.20 13.68 -9.52
C SER A 413 -35.79 13.84 -8.98
N ALA A 414 -35.64 13.94 -7.65
CA ALA A 414 -34.34 14.00 -7.00
C ALA A 414 -33.53 12.73 -7.27
N ALA A 415 -34.13 11.55 -7.11
CA ALA A 415 -33.44 10.28 -7.37
C ALA A 415 -32.94 10.16 -8.82
N PHE A 416 -33.76 10.60 -9.80
CA PHE A 416 -33.39 10.61 -11.21
C PHE A 416 -32.27 11.61 -11.49
N GLY A 417 -32.34 12.80 -10.88
CA GLY A 417 -31.27 13.78 -10.94
C GLY A 417 -29.94 13.27 -10.40
N ILE A 418 -29.94 12.51 -9.30
CA ILE A 418 -28.74 11.87 -8.75
C ILE A 418 -28.21 10.81 -9.74
N ALA A 419 -29.10 9.96 -10.25
CA ALA A 419 -28.77 8.89 -11.18
C ALA A 419 -28.13 9.40 -12.48
N GLN A 420 -28.66 10.49 -13.04
CA GLN A 420 -28.18 11.12 -14.26
C GLN A 420 -27.02 12.10 -14.03
N GLY A 421 -26.82 12.56 -12.79
CA GLY A 421 -25.86 13.64 -12.49
C GLY A 421 -26.37 15.05 -12.80
N PHE A 422 -27.68 15.23 -12.96
CA PHE A 422 -28.28 16.55 -13.19
C PHE A 422 -28.52 17.35 -11.90
N ILE A 423 -28.54 16.68 -10.75
CA ILE A 423 -28.74 17.36 -9.49
C ILE A 423 -27.46 18.08 -9.05
N GLN A 424 -27.58 19.39 -8.89
CA GLN A 424 -26.56 20.21 -8.25
C GLN A 424 -27.02 20.61 -6.85
N VAL A 425 -26.06 20.92 -5.97
CA VAL A 425 -26.32 21.35 -4.59
C VAL A 425 -27.32 22.51 -4.54
N THR A 426 -27.28 23.40 -5.54
CA THR A 426 -28.13 24.60 -5.68
C THR A 426 -29.51 24.34 -6.30
N ASN A 427 -29.70 23.19 -6.96
CA ASN A 427 -30.93 22.90 -7.72
C ASN A 427 -31.90 22.02 -6.92
N ARG A 428 -31.62 21.84 -5.63
CA ARG A 428 -32.45 21.06 -4.72
C ARG A 428 -33.48 21.94 -4.09
N GLU A 429 -34.70 21.46 -4.08
CA GLU A 429 -35.79 22.06 -3.33
C GLU A 429 -36.19 21.11 -2.23
N PHE A 430 -36.65 21.65 -1.11
CA PHE A 430 -37.13 20.86 0.00
C PHE A 430 -38.53 21.33 0.36
N HIS A 431 -39.44 20.37 0.46
CA HIS A 431 -40.85 20.60 0.74
C HIS A 431 -41.27 19.73 1.91
N ASN A 432 -42.13 20.24 2.77
CA ASN A 432 -42.79 19.40 3.77
C ASN A 432 -43.97 18.63 3.14
N ARG A 433 -44.63 17.76 3.91
CA ARG A 433 -45.83 17.01 3.46
C ARG A 433 -46.98 17.88 2.92
N ASN A 434 -47.03 19.15 3.30
CA ASN A 434 -48.05 20.10 2.84
C ASN A 434 -47.61 20.88 1.58
N GLY A 435 -46.47 20.53 0.98
CA GLY A 435 -45.90 21.24 -0.16
C GLY A 435 -45.32 22.62 0.17
N VAL A 436 -45.09 22.92 1.45
CA VAL A 436 -44.50 24.19 1.87
C VAL A 436 -42.98 24.08 1.77
N TYR A 437 -42.38 25.01 1.05
CA TYR A 437 -40.93 25.16 0.94
C TYR A 437 -40.28 25.32 2.31
N TYR A 438 -39.18 24.59 2.52
CA TYR A 438 -38.40 24.65 3.75
C TYR A 438 -36.92 24.70 3.41
N GLU A 439 -36.19 25.73 3.82
CA GLU A 439 -34.73 25.72 3.66
C GLU A 439 -34.09 24.97 4.84
N PRO A 440 -33.32 23.89 4.61
CA PRO A 440 -32.55 23.27 5.67
C PRO A 440 -31.62 24.31 6.31
N ASN A 441 -31.38 24.20 7.62
CA ASN A 441 -30.37 25.00 8.33
C ASN A 441 -29.07 25.01 7.51
N PRO A 442 -28.38 26.17 7.33
CA PRO A 442 -27.47 26.36 6.21
C PRO A 442 -26.46 25.23 6.12
N LEU A 443 -26.46 24.63 4.93
CA LEU A 443 -25.67 23.47 4.59
C LEU A 443 -24.18 23.85 4.65
N PRO A 444 -23.36 23.25 5.53
CA PRO A 444 -21.93 23.52 5.57
C PRO A 444 -21.28 23.23 4.21
N ASN A 445 -20.21 23.95 3.85
CA ASN A 445 -19.47 23.63 2.63
C ASN A 445 -19.01 22.16 2.66
N HIS A 446 -19.17 21.45 1.53
CA HIS A 446 -18.79 20.04 1.37
C HIS A 446 -19.52 19.05 2.30
N TRP A 447 -20.65 19.42 2.90
CA TRP A 447 -21.40 18.51 3.78
C TRP A 447 -21.80 17.17 3.11
N ASN A 448 -21.98 17.19 1.79
CA ASN A 448 -22.34 16.01 1.01
C ASN A 448 -21.16 15.08 0.74
N SER A 449 -19.92 15.51 0.97
CA SER A 449 -18.69 14.74 0.73
C SER A 449 -18.27 13.98 1.98
N MET A 450 -18.26 12.65 1.92
CA MET A 450 -17.80 11.83 3.04
C MET A 450 -16.28 11.88 3.21
N ARG A 451 -15.52 12.10 2.12
CA ARG A 451 -14.07 12.34 2.19
C ARG A 451 -13.72 13.68 2.83
N GLY A 452 -14.51 14.72 2.52
CA GLY A 452 -14.32 16.07 3.07
C GLY A 452 -14.81 16.24 4.50
N SER A 453 -15.57 15.27 5.02
CA SER A 453 -16.17 15.35 6.36
C SER A 453 -15.26 14.78 7.44
N LEU A 454 -15.08 15.55 8.53
CA LEU A 454 -14.40 15.11 9.75
C LEU A 454 -15.38 14.68 10.86
N HIS A 455 -16.68 14.67 10.55
CA HIS A 455 -17.72 14.42 11.53
C HIS A 455 -18.15 12.96 11.56
N ASN A 456 -18.76 12.57 12.68
CA ASN A 456 -19.50 11.33 12.72
C ASN A 456 -20.83 11.51 11.98
N ILE A 457 -21.28 10.45 11.34
CA ILE A 457 -22.56 10.38 10.63
C ILE A 457 -23.41 9.28 11.23
N PRO A 458 -24.74 9.40 11.14
CA PRO A 458 -25.60 8.27 11.45
C PRO A 458 -25.29 7.09 10.52
N VAL A 459 -25.44 5.87 11.05
CA VAL A 459 -25.40 4.66 10.24
C VAL A 459 -26.59 4.67 9.30
N ILE A 460 -26.30 4.53 8.01
CA ILE A 460 -27.29 4.44 6.94
C ILE A 460 -27.50 2.97 6.65
N LEU A 461 -28.76 2.54 6.70
CA LEU A 461 -29.19 1.20 6.37
C LEU A 461 -29.92 1.22 5.03
N LEU A 462 -29.56 0.29 4.15
CA LEU A 462 -30.16 0.14 2.83
C LEU A 462 -31.00 -1.14 2.81
N SER A 463 -32.24 -1.03 2.34
CA SER A 463 -33.10 -2.18 2.12
C SER A 463 -33.26 -2.44 0.63
N PRO A 464 -33.35 -3.70 0.20
CA PRO A 464 -33.48 -4.01 -1.21
C PRO A 464 -34.89 -3.71 -1.71
N VAL A 465 -34.99 -3.39 -2.99
CA VAL A 465 -36.27 -3.44 -3.72
C VAL A 465 -36.71 -4.90 -3.81
N THR A 466 -37.91 -5.23 -3.34
CA THR A 466 -38.40 -6.63 -3.30
C THR A 466 -39.30 -6.98 -4.49
N PRO A 467 -39.48 -8.27 -4.84
CA PRO A 467 -40.34 -8.67 -5.97
C PRO A 467 -41.82 -8.26 -5.86
N GLU A 468 -42.28 -7.87 -4.66
CA GLU A 468 -43.63 -7.35 -4.43
C GLU A 468 -43.78 -5.89 -4.91
N GLU A 469 -42.66 -5.22 -5.14
CA GLU A 469 -42.58 -3.84 -5.57
C GLU A 469 -42.61 -3.73 -7.09
N LYS A 470 -43.48 -2.87 -7.64
CA LYS A 470 -43.49 -2.58 -9.08
C LYS A 470 -42.16 -2.02 -9.62
N ALA A 471 -41.36 -1.39 -8.76
CA ALA A 471 -40.02 -0.92 -9.11
C ALA A 471 -39.08 -2.08 -9.45
N TRP A 472 -39.30 -3.26 -8.86
CA TRP A 472 -38.43 -4.42 -9.03
C TRP A 472 -38.41 -4.94 -10.48
N THR A 473 -39.57 -5.15 -11.08
CA THR A 473 -39.65 -5.61 -12.48
C THR A 473 -39.05 -4.59 -13.43
N LEU A 474 -39.27 -3.29 -13.17
CA LEU A 474 -38.71 -2.21 -13.99
C LEU A 474 -37.18 -2.14 -13.90
N PHE A 475 -36.59 -2.34 -12.72
CA PHE A 475 -35.13 -2.40 -12.58
C PHE A 475 -34.54 -3.66 -13.21
N LEU A 476 -35.22 -4.81 -13.14
CA LEU A 476 -34.79 -6.00 -13.87
C LEU A 476 -34.76 -5.77 -15.38
N ASP A 477 -35.83 -5.24 -15.95
CA ASP A 477 -35.90 -4.93 -17.38
C ASP A 477 -34.77 -3.97 -17.78
N LEU A 478 -34.46 -2.96 -16.95
CA LEU A 478 -33.34 -2.06 -17.18
C LEU A 478 -31.97 -2.76 -17.12
N CYS A 479 -31.77 -3.68 -16.16
CA CYS A 479 -30.53 -4.45 -16.04
C CYS A 479 -30.31 -5.33 -17.28
N GLU A 480 -31.35 -6.02 -17.73
CA GLU A 480 -31.28 -6.92 -18.89
C GLU A 480 -30.99 -6.16 -20.20
N ASN A 481 -31.49 -4.93 -20.32
CA ASN A 481 -31.32 -4.09 -21.51
C ASN A 481 -30.11 -3.14 -21.45
N ARG A 482 -29.19 -3.31 -20.48
CA ARG A 482 -28.05 -2.40 -20.22
C ARG A 482 -28.46 -0.93 -20.04
N GLY A 483 -29.69 -0.67 -19.58
CA GLY A 483 -30.21 0.68 -19.32
C GLY A 483 -29.64 1.35 -18.05
N MET A 484 -28.69 0.69 -17.38
CA MET A 484 -28.04 1.16 -16.14
C MET A 484 -26.74 1.94 -16.39
N GLU A 485 -26.21 1.90 -17.61
CA GLU A 485 -25.04 2.66 -18.02
C GLU A 485 -25.50 3.96 -18.69
N ILE A 486 -25.12 5.09 -18.11
CA ILE A 486 -25.51 6.40 -18.61
C ILE A 486 -24.28 7.31 -18.59
N GLU A 487 -23.79 7.62 -19.80
CA GLU A 487 -22.57 8.41 -20.00
C GLU A 487 -21.34 7.86 -19.24
N ASP A 488 -20.99 8.45 -18.09
CA ASP A 488 -19.87 8.05 -17.23
C ASP A 488 -20.31 7.47 -15.86
N ARG A 489 -21.61 7.13 -15.75
CA ARG A 489 -22.27 6.61 -14.55
C ARG A 489 -22.76 5.19 -14.75
N ILE A 490 -22.60 4.37 -13.71
CA ILE A 490 -23.24 3.06 -13.58
C ILE A 490 -24.24 3.13 -12.42
N ILE A 491 -25.50 2.82 -12.70
CA ILE A 491 -26.58 2.75 -11.71
C ILE A 491 -26.67 1.32 -11.17
N ILE A 492 -26.62 1.18 -9.85
CA ILE A 492 -26.69 -0.09 -9.15
C ILE A 492 -27.92 -0.05 -8.23
N PRO A 493 -29.09 -0.53 -8.70
CA PRO A 493 -30.26 -0.64 -7.85
C PRO A 493 -30.11 -1.84 -6.93
N TYR A 494 -30.18 -1.63 -5.62
CA TYR A 494 -30.15 -2.74 -4.66
C TYR A 494 -31.52 -3.44 -4.66
N PHE A 495 -31.63 -4.59 -5.33
CA PHE A 495 -32.85 -5.39 -5.35
C PHE A 495 -32.57 -6.83 -4.97
N SER A 496 -33.58 -7.48 -4.38
CA SER A 496 -33.48 -8.88 -4.02
C SER A 496 -33.85 -9.77 -5.21
N PRO A 497 -33.02 -10.75 -5.60
CA PRO A 497 -33.43 -11.78 -6.56
C PRO A 497 -34.68 -12.54 -6.07
N LYS A 498 -35.56 -12.94 -6.99
CA LYS A 498 -36.90 -13.48 -6.67
C LYS A 498 -36.87 -14.69 -5.73
N ASN A 499 -35.86 -15.55 -5.87
CA ASN A 499 -35.73 -16.77 -5.07
C ASN A 499 -34.94 -16.56 -3.77
N LEU A 500 -34.58 -15.32 -3.43
CA LEU A 500 -33.61 -15.00 -2.37
C LEU A 500 -34.04 -13.83 -1.47
N VAL A 501 -35.34 -13.54 -1.42
CA VAL A 501 -35.92 -12.47 -0.60
C VAL A 501 -35.51 -12.57 0.87
N ASN A 502 -35.38 -13.80 1.38
CA ASN A 502 -34.99 -14.05 2.77
C ASN A 502 -33.48 -13.93 3.03
N VAL A 503 -32.68 -13.69 1.98
CA VAL A 503 -31.21 -13.64 2.04
C VAL A 503 -30.66 -12.28 1.64
N PHE A 504 -31.47 -11.42 1.03
CA PHE A 504 -31.12 -10.01 0.83
C PHE A 504 -31.85 -9.20 1.90
N GLY A 505 -31.17 -9.00 3.03
CA GLY A 505 -31.67 -8.23 4.15
C GLY A 505 -31.38 -6.74 4.04
N GLU A 506 -31.62 -6.04 5.14
CA GLU A 506 -31.18 -4.66 5.28
C GLU A 506 -29.67 -4.62 5.60
N ILE A 507 -28.89 -3.94 4.77
CA ILE A 507 -27.43 -3.92 4.86
C ILE A 507 -26.93 -2.50 5.17
N PRO A 508 -25.96 -2.32 6.08
CA PRO A 508 -25.34 -1.02 6.28
C PRO A 508 -24.61 -0.51 5.03
N LEU A 509 -24.78 0.77 4.70
CA LEU A 509 -24.14 1.39 3.54
C LEU A 509 -22.61 1.19 3.53
N PHE A 510 -21.96 1.21 4.69
CA PHE A 510 -20.51 1.00 4.76
C PHE A 510 -20.07 -0.39 4.27
N VAL A 511 -20.91 -1.42 4.44
CA VAL A 511 -20.64 -2.76 3.91
C VAL A 511 -20.74 -2.73 2.39
N PHE A 512 -21.75 -2.06 1.86
CA PHE A 512 -21.96 -1.89 0.42
C PHE A 512 -20.81 -1.13 -0.25
N ILE A 513 -20.37 -0.05 0.38
CA ILE A 513 -19.20 0.74 -0.04
C ILE A 513 -17.94 -0.12 0.05
N PHE A 514 -17.75 -0.91 1.11
CA PHE A 514 -16.60 -1.79 1.25
C PHE A 514 -16.55 -2.83 0.13
N VAL A 515 -17.66 -3.52 -0.16
CA VAL A 515 -17.76 -4.48 -1.27
C VAL A 515 -17.43 -3.80 -2.60
N THR A 516 -18.01 -2.63 -2.85
CA THR A 516 -17.78 -1.88 -4.10
C THR A 516 -16.32 -1.46 -4.23
N SER A 517 -15.76 -0.91 -3.16
CA SER A 517 -14.35 -0.56 -3.06
C SER A 517 -13.46 -1.76 -3.34
N PHE A 518 -13.83 -2.94 -2.85
CA PHE A 518 -13.05 -4.16 -3.03
C PHE A 518 -13.10 -4.66 -4.48
N ILE A 519 -14.27 -4.64 -5.12
CA ILE A 519 -14.41 -4.98 -6.55
C ILE A 519 -13.67 -3.97 -7.44
N LEU A 520 -13.76 -2.67 -7.14
CA LEU A 520 -13.01 -1.63 -7.84
C LEU A 520 -11.49 -1.83 -7.71
N MET A 521 -11.01 -2.12 -6.51
CA MET A 521 -9.60 -2.45 -6.28
C MET A 521 -9.16 -3.66 -7.12
N LEU A 522 -9.97 -4.72 -7.17
CA LEU A 522 -9.62 -5.93 -7.93
C LEU A 522 -9.68 -5.77 -9.45
N SER A 523 -10.47 -4.81 -9.92
CA SER A 523 -10.61 -4.44 -11.33
C SER A 523 -9.69 -3.30 -11.76
N GLY A 524 -8.94 -2.71 -10.83
CA GLY A 524 -8.08 -1.56 -11.12
C GLY A 524 -8.86 -0.30 -11.50
N LYS A 525 -10.06 -0.15 -10.94
CA LYS A 525 -10.95 0.99 -11.19
C LYS A 525 -11.01 1.88 -9.95
N THR A 526 -11.42 3.13 -10.16
CA THR A 526 -11.74 4.09 -9.09
C THR A 526 -13.06 4.76 -9.41
N ALA A 527 -13.86 5.13 -8.41
CA ALA A 527 -15.14 5.80 -8.65
C ALA A 527 -15.52 6.73 -7.50
N THR A 528 -16.26 7.79 -7.81
CA THR A 528 -17.09 8.49 -6.83
C THR A 528 -18.41 7.76 -6.71
N VAL A 529 -18.77 7.39 -5.49
CA VAL A 529 -20.07 6.76 -5.21
C VAL A 529 -21.09 7.83 -4.89
N HIS A 530 -22.30 7.69 -5.43
CA HIS A 530 -23.44 8.57 -5.18
C HIS A 530 -24.54 7.74 -4.55
N LEU A 531 -25.20 8.27 -3.52
CA LEU A 531 -26.34 7.60 -2.90
C LEU A 531 -27.66 8.29 -3.28
N ALA A 532 -28.55 7.54 -3.91
CA ALA A 532 -29.96 7.88 -4.10
C ALA A 532 -30.81 6.96 -3.20
N ALA A 533 -31.07 7.44 -1.98
CA ALA A 533 -31.93 6.76 -1.02
C ALA A 533 -32.60 7.79 -0.10
N CYS A 534 -33.77 7.45 0.45
CA CYS A 534 -34.36 8.21 1.54
C CYS A 534 -33.45 8.11 2.78
N LEU A 535 -33.33 9.19 3.55
CA LEU A 535 -32.57 9.22 4.80
C LEU A 535 -33.46 9.65 5.96
N GLY A 536 -34.73 9.25 5.88
CA GLY A 536 -35.70 9.39 6.95
C GLY A 536 -35.32 8.53 8.17
N ARG A 537 -35.81 8.95 9.34
CA ARG A 537 -35.62 8.20 10.58
C ARG A 537 -36.86 7.35 10.89
N ALA A 538 -36.65 6.09 11.25
CA ALA A 538 -37.71 5.25 11.79
C ALA A 538 -37.76 5.39 13.33
N GLY A 539 -38.87 5.89 13.87
CA GLY A 539 -39.21 5.81 15.31
C GLY A 539 -38.76 6.96 16.23
N SER A 540 -39.20 6.86 17.49
CA SER A 540 -38.73 7.60 18.68
C SER A 540 -37.51 6.86 19.27
N PRO A 541 -36.50 7.51 19.89
CA PRO A 541 -36.54 8.71 20.76
C PRO A 541 -36.16 10.04 20.09
N PRO A 542 -36.34 11.21 20.75
CA PRO A 542 -35.94 12.52 20.22
C PRO A 542 -34.44 12.59 19.88
N MET A 543 -34.13 13.43 18.90
CA MET A 543 -32.81 13.61 18.31
C MET A 543 -31.72 13.94 19.34
N PRO A 544 -30.56 13.24 19.31
CA PRO A 544 -29.38 13.64 20.08
C PRO A 544 -28.88 15.03 19.64
N ALA A 545 -28.50 15.89 20.59
CA ALA A 545 -28.09 17.27 20.31
C ALA A 545 -26.91 17.39 19.32
N GLU A 546 -26.12 16.33 19.18
CA GLU A 546 -24.98 16.20 18.27
C GLU A 546 -25.40 16.25 16.79
N TRP A 547 -26.58 15.72 16.44
CA TRP A 547 -27.11 15.73 15.06
C TRP A 547 -27.30 17.16 14.54
N ARG A 548 -27.74 18.07 15.42
CA ARG A 548 -27.96 19.50 15.09
C ARG A 548 -26.67 20.25 14.76
N ARG A 549 -25.52 19.72 15.19
CA ARG A 549 -24.22 20.40 15.10
C ARG A 549 -23.38 19.94 13.93
N GLN A 550 -23.60 18.72 13.43
CA GLN A 550 -22.70 18.10 12.46
C GLN A 550 -23.20 18.15 11.01
N TYR A 551 -24.51 18.38 10.77
CA TYR A 551 -25.11 18.34 9.44
C TYR A 551 -26.39 19.17 9.36
N ALA A 552 -26.83 19.49 8.14
CA ALA A 552 -28.20 19.95 7.94
C ALA A 552 -29.16 18.79 8.23
N TYR A 553 -29.95 18.97 9.28
CA TYR A 553 -31.03 18.09 9.65
C TYR A 553 -32.35 18.75 9.23
N THR A 554 -33.27 17.99 8.67
CA THR A 554 -34.58 18.48 8.26
C THR A 554 -35.68 18.06 9.24
N ASN A 555 -36.76 18.84 9.27
CA ASN A 555 -37.96 18.50 10.03
C ASN A 555 -38.59 17.22 9.50
N ASP A 556 -39.35 16.54 10.36
CA ASP A 556 -40.07 15.32 9.97
C ASP A 556 -40.99 15.57 8.78
N GLY A 557 -40.97 14.64 7.83
CA GLY A 557 -41.78 14.73 6.61
C GLY A 557 -41.26 15.72 5.58
N THR A 558 -40.01 16.19 5.70
CA THR A 558 -39.32 16.91 4.63
C THR A 558 -38.95 15.94 3.49
N CYS A 559 -39.20 16.37 2.27
CA CYS A 559 -38.87 15.68 1.04
C CYS A 559 -37.99 16.58 0.16
N MET A 560 -36.89 16.04 -0.36
CA MET A 560 -36.03 16.69 -1.33
C MET A 560 -36.49 16.34 -2.74
N THR A 561 -36.63 17.37 -3.58
CA THR A 561 -36.97 17.26 -5.00
C THR A 561 -36.01 18.10 -5.84
N MET A 562 -36.19 18.07 -7.16
CA MET A 562 -35.56 19.01 -8.09
C MET A 562 -36.52 19.37 -9.22
N CYS A 563 -36.39 20.59 -9.75
CA CYS A 563 -37.06 20.98 -10.98
C CYS A 563 -36.43 20.22 -12.16
N MET A 564 -37.22 19.40 -12.85
CA MET A 564 -36.77 18.62 -14.01
C MET A 564 -37.18 19.29 -15.33
N ASP A 565 -36.29 19.24 -16.33
CA ASP A 565 -36.66 19.50 -17.73
C ASP A 565 -36.97 18.16 -18.40
N ASP A 566 -38.22 17.97 -18.83
CA ASP A 566 -38.72 16.70 -19.36
C ASP A 566 -38.06 16.27 -20.69
N ARG A 567 -37.33 17.16 -21.36
CA ARG A 567 -36.88 16.96 -22.75
C ARG A 567 -35.81 15.88 -22.95
N ASN A 568 -35.13 15.41 -21.90
CA ASN A 568 -34.04 14.42 -21.99
C ASN A 568 -34.19 13.24 -21.00
N MET A 569 -35.42 12.94 -20.59
CA MET A 569 -35.65 11.93 -19.54
C MET A 569 -35.62 10.50 -20.11
N ASN A 570 -34.75 9.63 -19.56
CA ASN A 570 -34.89 8.18 -19.73
C ASN A 570 -36.19 7.74 -19.01
N SER A 571 -37.25 7.57 -19.80
CA SER A 571 -38.61 7.32 -19.30
C SER A 571 -38.73 6.02 -18.50
N MET A 572 -37.96 4.99 -18.85
CA MET A 572 -37.98 3.70 -18.16
C MET A 572 -37.31 3.80 -16.79
N LEU A 573 -36.14 4.43 -16.72
CA LEU A 573 -35.45 4.70 -15.44
C LEU A 573 -36.31 5.57 -14.53
N PHE A 574 -36.86 6.67 -15.06
CA PHE A 574 -37.72 7.54 -14.26
C PHE A 574 -38.96 6.81 -13.73
N ARG A 575 -39.58 5.95 -14.55
CA ARG A 575 -40.72 5.13 -14.12
C ARG A 575 -40.34 4.15 -13.00
N ALA A 576 -39.14 3.56 -13.05
CA ALA A 576 -38.64 2.68 -12.00
C ALA A 576 -38.45 3.45 -10.68
N LEU A 577 -37.81 4.62 -10.75
CA LEU A 577 -37.58 5.50 -9.59
C LEU A 577 -38.88 6.06 -9.01
N ARG A 578 -39.83 6.46 -9.85
CA ARG A 578 -41.19 6.85 -9.43
C ARG A 578 -41.91 5.74 -8.69
N SER A 579 -41.79 4.50 -9.17
CA SER A 579 -42.39 3.36 -8.49
C SER A 579 -41.71 3.02 -7.14
N LEU A 580 -40.48 3.50 -6.94
CA LEU A 580 -39.70 3.28 -5.72
C LEU A 580 -39.94 4.37 -4.68
N PHE A 581 -39.82 5.65 -5.07
CA PHE A 581 -39.77 6.79 -4.15
C PHE A 581 -41.11 7.50 -3.95
N ASP A 582 -42.04 7.48 -4.91
CA ASP A 582 -43.26 8.30 -4.85
C ASP A 582 -44.45 7.57 -4.23
N ARG A 583 -44.20 6.49 -3.46
CA ARG A 583 -45.26 5.74 -2.79
C ARG A 583 -45.83 6.53 -1.61
N ASN A 584 -46.71 7.49 -1.92
CA ASN A 584 -47.80 8.04 -1.09
C ASN A 584 -48.59 9.17 -1.81
N HIS A 585 -48.78 9.10 -3.13
CA HIS A 585 -49.64 10.06 -3.85
C HIS A 585 -50.84 9.43 -4.57
N ASP A 586 -51.12 8.14 -4.37
CA ASP A 586 -52.39 7.52 -4.76
C ASP A 586 -53.27 7.27 -3.53
#